data_AF-A0A933BKV0-F1
#
_entry.id   AF-A0A933BKV0-F1
#
_cell.length_a   1.000
_cell.length_b   1.000
_cell.length_c   1.000
_cell.angle_alpha   90.00
_cell.angle_beta   90.00
_cell.angle_gamma   90.00
#
_symmetry.space_group_name_H-M   'P 1'
#
loop_
_entity.id
_entity.type
_entity.pdbx_description
1 polymer ?
#
loop_
_entity_poly.entity_id
_entity_poly.type
_entity_poly.pdbx_seq_one_letter_code
_entity_poly.pdbx_strand_id
1 'polypeptide(L)'
;MAERADQFRCRRCHRDDPPLRRIDSFDRIALADDPADPNCGHYYLEAVYVVQCSGCGHRQEQVSKRTPYVTLREAQKEMDAHLLGKG
;
A
#
# COMPACT_ATOMS: atom_id res chain seq x y z
N MET A 1 -9.10 15.56 -9.04
CA MET A 1 -7.68 15.17 -8.94
C MET A 1 -7.63 13.70 -9.28
N ALA A 2 -7.09 13.35 -10.45
CA ALA A 2 -7.17 11.99 -10.98
C ALA A 2 -6.35 11.05 -10.08
N GLU A 3 -7.05 10.24 -9.29
CA GLU A 3 -6.49 9.02 -8.73
C GLU A 3 -5.92 8.23 -9.90
N ARG A 4 -4.58 8.20 -10.01
CA ARG A 4 -3.90 7.38 -11.01
C ARG A 4 -4.36 5.96 -10.71
N ALA A 5 -5.31 5.47 -11.51
CA ALA A 5 -5.46 4.06 -11.76
C ALA A 5 -4.14 3.60 -12.38
N ASP A 6 -3.16 3.36 -11.51
CA ASP A 6 -1.90 2.73 -11.83
C ASP A 6 -2.29 1.44 -12.54
N GLN A 7 -2.08 1.39 -13.86
CA GLN A 7 -2.56 0.30 -14.71
C GLN A 7 -2.11 -1.01 -14.08
N PHE A 8 -3.08 -1.77 -13.58
CA PHE A 8 -2.87 -2.87 -12.65
C PHE A 8 -2.29 -4.09 -13.38
N ARG A 9 -0.98 -4.05 -13.61
CA ARG A 9 -0.26 -5.10 -14.32
C ARG A 9 0.24 -6.17 -13.37
N CYS A 10 -0.01 -7.44 -13.69
CA CYS A 10 0.62 -8.53 -12.94
C CYS A 10 2.13 -8.50 -13.18
N ARG A 11 2.93 -8.39 -12.12
CA ARG A 11 4.41 -8.33 -12.23
C ARG A 11 5.04 -9.61 -12.78
N ARG A 12 4.29 -10.72 -12.82
CA ARG A 12 4.77 -12.03 -13.30
C ARG A 12 4.36 -12.33 -14.74
N CYS A 13 3.06 -12.29 -15.04
CA CYS A 13 2.57 -12.62 -16.37
C CYS A 13 2.43 -11.39 -17.28
N HIS A 14 2.71 -10.19 -16.75
CA HIS A 14 2.70 -8.92 -17.47
C HIS A 14 1.39 -8.60 -18.19
N ARG A 15 0.30 -9.30 -17.86
CA ARG A 15 -1.04 -9.02 -18.39
C ARG A 15 -1.65 -7.85 -17.62
N ASP A 16 -2.21 -6.93 -18.38
CA ASP A 16 -2.83 -5.70 -17.88
C ASP A 16 -4.30 -5.88 -17.50
N ASP A 17 -4.92 -7.02 -17.85
CA ASP A 17 -6.38 -7.26 -17.74
C ASP A 17 -6.84 -8.60 -17.07
N PRO A 18 -6.04 -9.40 -16.33
CA PRO A 18 -6.65 -10.49 -15.57
C PRO A 18 -7.42 -9.88 -14.38
N PRO A 19 -8.66 -10.30 -14.07
CA PRO A 19 -9.37 -9.81 -12.90
C PRO A 19 -8.52 -10.07 -11.67
N LEU A 20 -7.98 -9.02 -11.05
CA LEU A 20 -7.18 -9.15 -9.84
C LEU A 20 -8.13 -9.29 -8.66
N ARG A 21 -8.05 -10.40 -7.94
CA ARG A 21 -8.85 -10.60 -6.73
C ARG A 21 -8.08 -10.03 -5.55
N ARG A 22 -8.64 -9.05 -4.84
CA ARG A 22 -8.14 -8.68 -3.51
C ARG A 22 -8.37 -9.86 -2.57
N ILE A 23 -7.28 -10.35 -1.98
CA ILE A 23 -7.31 -11.52 -1.09
C ILE A 23 -6.95 -11.16 0.34
N ASP A 24 -6.24 -10.05 0.55
CA ASP A 24 -5.86 -9.59 1.88
C ASP A 24 -5.64 -8.07 1.89
N SER A 25 -5.60 -7.50 3.09
CA SER A 25 -5.19 -6.11 3.28
C SER A 25 -4.71 -5.87 4.69
N PHE A 26 -3.65 -5.10 4.81
CA PHE A 26 -3.06 -4.73 6.08
C PHE A 26 -2.45 -3.33 5.98
N ASP A 27 -2.25 -2.71 7.14
CA ASP A 27 -1.59 -1.43 7.26
C ASP A 27 -0.15 -1.67 7.76
N ARG A 28 0.83 -0.93 7.26
CA ARG A 28 2.23 -0.99 7.72
C ARG A 28 2.86 0.38 7.78
N ILE A 29 3.89 0.52 8.61
CA ILE A 29 4.68 1.76 8.69
C ILE A 29 6.00 1.53 7.95
N ALA A 30 6.35 2.44 7.04
CA ALA A 30 7.61 2.42 6.30
C ALA A 30 8.35 3.75 6.45
N LEU A 31 9.67 3.71 6.61
CA LEU A 31 10.51 4.91 6.60
C LEU A 31 10.68 5.40 5.16
N ALA A 32 10.47 6.69 4.94
CA ALA A 32 10.81 7.36 3.69
C ALA A 32 12.32 7.61 3.65
N ASP A 33 13.08 6.61 3.22
CA ASP A 33 14.55 6.68 3.14
C ASP A 33 15.07 7.18 1.78
N ASP A 34 14.18 7.31 0.79
CA ASP A 34 14.56 7.77 -0.54
C ASP A 34 14.84 9.29 -0.54
N PRO A 35 16.04 9.74 -0.93
CA PRO A 35 16.42 11.15 -0.89
C PRO A 35 15.72 12.02 -1.94
N ALA A 36 15.07 11.42 -2.94
CA ALA A 36 14.23 12.14 -3.90
C ALA A 36 12.78 12.25 -3.43
N ASP A 37 12.40 11.57 -2.35
CA ASP A 37 11.09 11.70 -1.72
C ASP A 37 11.00 13.03 -0.93
N PRO A 38 9.97 13.87 -1.17
CA PRO A 38 9.81 15.14 -0.46
C PRO A 38 9.58 14.98 1.05
N ASN A 39 9.21 13.78 1.50
CA ASN A 39 9.07 13.42 2.90
C ASN A 39 10.25 12.55 3.38
N CYS A 40 11.42 12.60 2.73
CA CYS A 40 12.62 11.89 3.19
C CYS A 40 12.88 12.16 4.68
N GLY A 41 13.04 11.10 5.48
CA GLY A 41 13.18 11.15 6.94
C GLY A 41 11.86 11.07 7.72
N HIS A 42 10.71 11.11 7.07
CA HIS A 42 9.39 10.88 7.67
C HIS A 42 8.98 9.40 7.59
N TYR A 43 7.88 9.06 8.26
CA TYR A 43 7.27 7.73 8.28
C TYR A 43 5.96 7.72 7.50
N TYR A 44 5.80 6.80 6.56
CA TYR A 44 4.55 6.56 5.87
C TYR A 44 3.74 5.47 6.58
N LEU A 45 2.49 5.76 6.91
CA LEU A 45 1.48 4.72 7.12
C LEU A 45 0.94 4.32 5.75
N GLU A 46 1.24 3.10 5.34
CA GLU A 46 0.85 2.51 4.07
C GLU A 46 -0.33 1.56 4.27
N ALA A 47 -1.46 1.81 3.60
CA ALA A 47 -2.53 0.84 3.46
C ALA A 47 -2.22 -0.07 2.27
N VAL A 48 -1.94 -1.34 2.53
CA VAL A 48 -1.49 -2.32 1.53
C VAL A 48 -2.61 -3.31 1.24
N TYR A 49 -2.86 -3.56 -0.05
CA TYR A 49 -3.73 -4.62 -0.53
C TYR A 49 -2.88 -5.72 -1.15
N VAL A 50 -3.17 -6.96 -0.77
CA VAL A 50 -2.62 -8.13 -1.47
C VAL A 50 -3.63 -8.55 -2.52
N VAL A 51 -3.19 -8.48 -3.77
CA VAL A 51 -4.00 -8.89 -4.92
C VAL A 51 -3.43 -10.16 -5.52
N GLN A 52 -4.32 -11.05 -5.97
CA GLN A 52 -3.96 -12.26 -6.68
C GLN A 52 -4.40 -12.15 -8.15
N CYS A 53 -3.47 -12.43 -9.05
CA CYS A 53 -3.75 -12.51 -10.47
C CYS A 53 -4.55 -13.76 -10.81
N SER A 54 -5.78 -13.61 -11.32
CA SER A 54 -6.60 -14.75 -11.77
C SER A 54 -5.96 -15.57 -12.91
N GLY A 55 -5.10 -14.95 -13.72
CA GLY A 55 -4.45 -15.63 -14.85
C GLY A 55 -3.27 -16.54 -14.49
N CYS A 56 -2.49 -16.23 -13.45
CA CYS A 56 -1.29 -17.00 -13.09
C CYS A 56 -1.17 -17.34 -11.60
N GLY A 57 -2.15 -16.95 -10.78
CA GLY A 57 -2.18 -17.16 -9.34
C GLY A 57 -1.16 -16.33 -8.55
N HIS A 58 -0.34 -15.50 -9.20
CA HIS A 58 0.69 -14.69 -8.54
C HIS A 58 0.06 -13.66 -7.60
N ARG A 59 0.62 -13.58 -6.39
CA ARG A 59 0.23 -12.62 -5.36
C ARG A 59 1.22 -11.48 -5.37
N GLN A 60 0.71 -10.25 -5.37
CA GLN A 60 1.53 -9.05 -5.28
C GLN A 60 0.89 -8.06 -4.31
N GLU A 61 1.75 -7.35 -3.58
CA GLU A 61 1.35 -6.26 -2.71
C GLU A 61 1.21 -4.98 -3.52
N GLN A 62 0.22 -4.18 -3.15
CA GLN A 62 0.00 -2.86 -3.71
C GLN A 62 -0.35 -1.89 -2.61
N VAL A 63 0.33 -0.74 -2.63
CA VAL A 63 0.02 0.35 -1.72
C VAL A 63 -1.14 1.14 -2.28
N SER A 64 -2.28 1.12 -1.57
CA SER A 64 -3.48 1.86 -1.95
C SER A 64 -3.46 3.29 -1.45
N LYS A 65 -2.87 3.54 -0.28
CA LYS A 65 -2.77 4.87 0.31
C LYS A 65 -1.47 4.97 1.09
N ARG A 66 -0.82 6.15 1.01
CA ARG A 66 0.31 6.53 1.84
C ARG A 66 -0.03 7.83 2.56
N THR A 67 0.15 7.83 3.88
CA THR A 67 -0.02 9.05 4.69
C THR A 67 1.30 9.32 5.41
N PRO A 68 1.97 10.46 5.17
CA PRO A 68 3.22 10.81 5.84
C PRO A 68 2.97 11.29 7.28
N TYR A 69 3.90 10.94 8.17
CA TYR A 69 3.97 11.36 9.56
C TYR A 69 5.41 11.71 9.91
N VAL A 70 5.60 12.80 10.67
CA VAL A 70 6.94 13.26 11.03
C VAL A 70 7.64 12.27 11.95
N THR A 71 6.89 11.62 12.85
CA THR A 71 7.47 10.67 13.82
C THR A 71 6.85 9.27 13.72
N LEU A 72 7.64 8.26 14.06
CA LEU A 72 7.18 6.87 14.17
C LEU A 72 6.01 6.74 15.17
N ARG A 73 6.04 7.51 16.25
CA ARG A 73 5.02 7.48 17.30
C ARG A 73 3.65 7.91 16.76
N GLU A 74 3.60 8.95 15.94
CA GLU A 74 2.35 9.41 15.31
C GLU A 74 1.82 8.38 14.33
N ALA A 75 2.68 7.84 13.45
CA ALA A 75 2.29 6.78 12.53
C ALA A 75 1.72 5.55 13.28
N GLN A 76 2.34 5.17 14.41
CA GLN A 76 1.90 4.04 15.22
C GLN A 76 0.56 4.30 15.91
N LYS A 77 0.35 5.51 16.41
CA LYS A 77 -0.92 5.92 17.02
C LYS A 77 -2.08 5.82 16.02
N GLU A 78 -1.86 6.27 14.80
CA GLU A 78 -2.89 6.23 13.75
C GLU A 78 -3.15 4.79 13.27
N MET A 79 -2.10 3.97 13.15
CA MET A 79 -2.25 2.55 12.87
C MET A 79 -3.08 1.82 13.93
N ASP A 80 -2.83 2.11 15.21
CA ASP A 80 -3.60 1.54 16.33
C ASP A 80 -5.06 2.02 16.33
N ALA A 81 -5.30 3.31 16.08
CA ALA A 81 -6.64 3.86 15.94
C ALA A 81 -7.43 3.18 14.80
N HIS A 82 -6.77 2.85 13.69
CA HIS A 82 -7.37 2.11 12.57
C HIS A 82 -7.74 0.67 12.94
N LEU A 83 -6.98 0.03 13.84
CA LEU A 83 -7.28 -1.31 14.34
C LEU A 83 -8.45 -1.28 15.32
N LEU A 84 -8.51 -0.28 16.21
CA LEU A 84 -9.56 -0.12 17.21
C LEU A 84 -10.89 0.34 16.61
N GLY A 85 -10.88 1.15 15.55
CA GLY A 85 -12.09 1.65 14.87
C GLY A 85 -12.74 0.66 13.88
N LYS A 86 -12.15 -0.53 13.68
CA LYS A 86 -12.70 -1.60 12.83
C LYS A 86 -13.50 -2.66 13.61
N GLY A 87 -13.73 -2.45 14.91
CA GLY A 87 -14.55 -3.29 15.78
C GLY A 87 -16.03 -2.94 15.76
#